data_AF-A0A5B7TI77-F1
#
_entry.id   AF-A0A5B7TI77-F1
#
_cell.length_a   1.000
_cell.length_b   1.000
_cell.length_c   1.000
_cell.angle_alpha   90.00
_cell.angle_beta   90.00
_cell.angle_gamma   90.00
#
_symmetry.space_group_name_H-M   'P 1'
#
loop_
_entity.id
_entity.type
_entity.pdbx_description
1 polymer ?
#
loop_
_entity_poly.entity_id
_entity_poly.type
_entity_poly.pdbx_seq_one_letter_code
_entity_poly.pdbx_strand_id
1 'polypeptide(L)'
;MVYDRNTNKPYSTTNSNIGTNRKNGNMQNQNNTNTNIGNSQRNEENKINFTKEDAQKVLNLEDKDGKELFRFAEELGKKIKEDVSVSQIRKIYSEIKKLEYDDKGDYKYKLRLIKAQIGYTAGRFTKLRDLKEYLYLLIDVVLEGNKEHLKRFKDFFEAVIAYHRAYGGK
;
A
#
# COMPACT_ATOMS: atom_id res chain seq x y z
N MET A 1 25.91 21.73 -46.50
CA MET A 1 26.45 20.41 -46.88
C MET A 1 27.92 20.40 -46.59
N VAL A 2 28.36 19.39 -45.83
CA VAL A 2 29.71 19.23 -45.32
C VAL A 2 30.47 18.34 -46.31
N TYR A 3 31.64 18.77 -46.75
CA TYR A 3 32.52 17.99 -47.63
C TYR A 3 33.50 17.17 -46.78
N ASP A 4 33.63 15.88 -47.11
CA ASP A 4 34.73 15.03 -46.65
C ASP A 4 36.02 15.45 -47.37
N ARG A 5 37.10 15.67 -46.62
CA ARG A 5 38.38 16.23 -47.11
C ARG A 5 39.21 15.27 -47.95
N ASN A 6 38.79 14.01 -48.14
CA ASN A 6 39.67 13.01 -48.79
C ASN A 6 39.12 12.33 -50.06
N THR A 7 37.93 12.65 -50.58
CA THR A 7 37.39 11.89 -51.74
C THR A 7 36.67 12.69 -52.84
N ASN A 8 36.72 14.04 -52.84
CA ASN A 8 36.25 14.93 -53.92
C ASN A 8 35.04 14.43 -54.76
N LYS A 9 33.94 14.05 -54.09
CA LYS A 9 32.64 13.77 -54.73
C LYS A 9 31.56 14.67 -54.12
N PRO A 10 30.74 15.36 -54.93
CA PRO A 10 29.61 16.13 -54.44
C PRO A 10 28.41 15.20 -54.16
N TYR A 11 27.74 15.35 -53.02
CA TYR A 11 26.36 14.88 -52.89
C TYR A 11 25.41 16.02 -53.20
N SER A 12 24.51 15.76 -54.15
CA SER A 12 23.54 16.68 -54.72
C SER A 12 22.22 16.67 -53.92
N THR A 13 21.62 17.85 -53.77
CA THR A 13 20.23 18.09 -53.33
C THR A 13 19.31 18.24 -54.54
N THR A 14 18.23 17.46 -54.62
CA THR A 14 16.92 17.78 -55.26
C THR A 14 16.01 16.55 -55.07
N ASN A 15 14.84 16.53 -54.42
CA ASN A 15 13.58 17.31 -54.36
C ASN A 15 12.49 16.86 -55.37
N SER A 16 11.27 16.64 -54.85
CA SER A 16 9.95 16.48 -55.51
C SER A 16 9.72 15.21 -56.39
N ASN A 17 8.55 14.57 -56.54
CA ASN A 17 7.15 14.92 -56.22
C ASN A 17 6.22 13.67 -56.44
N ILE A 18 5.05 13.69 -55.79
CA ILE A 18 3.71 13.19 -56.22
C ILE A 18 3.45 11.67 -56.42
N GLY A 19 2.38 11.17 -55.79
CA GLY A 19 1.71 9.93 -56.21
C GLY A 19 0.63 9.41 -55.26
N THR A 20 -0.61 9.84 -55.48
CA THR A 20 -1.86 9.38 -54.84
C THR A 20 -2.16 7.90 -55.05
N ASN A 21 -2.67 7.17 -54.04
CA ASN A 21 -3.87 6.34 -54.24
C ASN A 21 -4.54 5.85 -52.95
N ARG A 22 -5.85 6.10 -52.87
CA ARG A 22 -6.80 5.46 -51.95
C ARG A 22 -7.19 4.10 -52.54
N LYS A 23 -7.20 3.01 -51.77
CA LYS A 23 -8.18 1.93 -51.95
C LYS A 23 -8.58 1.33 -50.61
N ASN A 24 -9.90 1.29 -50.45
CA ASN A 24 -10.68 0.79 -49.34
C ASN A 24 -10.29 -0.63 -48.93
N GLY A 25 -10.17 -0.84 -47.61
CA GLY A 25 -10.26 -2.15 -47.00
C GLY A 25 -11.71 -2.62 -46.94
N ASN A 26 -11.91 -3.93 -47.09
CA ASN A 26 -13.12 -4.59 -46.63
C ASN A 26 -12.82 -6.03 -46.19
N MET A 27 -13.19 -6.32 -44.94
CA MET A 27 -13.72 -7.57 -44.37
C MET A 27 -12.88 -8.86 -44.33
N GLN A 28 -12.54 -9.32 -43.11
CA GLN A 28 -13.16 -10.44 -42.36
C GLN A 28 -12.30 -10.73 -41.12
N ASN A 29 -12.71 -10.30 -39.92
CA ASN A 29 -13.55 -11.03 -38.95
C ASN A 29 -12.91 -12.33 -38.42
N GLN A 30 -12.15 -12.22 -37.33
CA GLN A 30 -12.02 -13.26 -36.31
C GLN A 30 -12.15 -12.60 -34.94
N ASN A 31 -13.37 -12.64 -34.40
CA ASN A 31 -13.64 -12.38 -33.00
C ASN A 31 -13.01 -13.50 -32.16
N ASN A 32 -11.95 -13.17 -31.41
CA ASN A 32 -11.54 -13.97 -30.27
C ASN A 32 -11.28 -13.05 -29.08
N THR A 33 -12.33 -12.43 -28.57
CA THR A 33 -12.33 -11.77 -27.27
C THR A 33 -12.88 -12.74 -26.24
N ASN A 34 -12.03 -13.63 -25.74
CA ASN A 34 -12.29 -14.32 -24.50
C ASN A 34 -11.97 -13.34 -23.35
N THR A 35 -12.83 -12.33 -23.17
CA THR A 35 -12.74 -11.44 -22.01
C THR A 35 -13.28 -12.18 -20.81
N ASN A 36 -12.34 -12.53 -19.94
CA ASN A 36 -12.53 -13.17 -18.65
C ASN A 36 -13.33 -12.22 -17.73
N ILE A 37 -14.65 -12.19 -17.89
CA ILE A 37 -15.60 -11.49 -17.02
C ILE A 37 -15.74 -12.35 -15.76
N GLY A 38 -14.79 -12.22 -14.85
CA GLY A 38 -14.77 -13.06 -13.66
C GLY A 38 -13.69 -12.65 -12.70
N ASN A 39 -13.65 -11.37 -12.30
CA ASN A 39 -12.91 -10.92 -11.11
C ASN A 39 -13.30 -9.52 -10.60
N SER A 40 -14.36 -8.89 -11.11
CA SER A 40 -14.77 -7.55 -10.65
C SER A 40 -15.78 -7.55 -9.50
N GLN A 41 -16.31 -8.71 -9.10
CA GLN A 41 -17.36 -8.82 -8.07
C GLN A 41 -16.86 -9.19 -6.67
N ARG A 42 -15.55 -9.44 -6.46
CA ARG A 42 -14.99 -9.78 -5.13
C ARG A 42 -14.59 -8.58 -4.26
N ASN A 43 -14.67 -7.35 -4.77
CA ASN A 43 -13.96 -6.21 -4.19
C ASN A 43 -14.82 -5.19 -3.40
N GLU A 44 -16.13 -5.39 -3.26
CA GLU A 44 -16.98 -4.43 -2.53
C GLU A 44 -17.46 -4.95 -1.15
N GLU A 45 -17.55 -6.26 -0.94
CA GLU A 45 -18.14 -6.84 0.29
C GLU A 45 -17.18 -6.88 1.50
N ASN A 46 -15.87 -6.67 1.32
CA ASN A 46 -14.88 -6.82 2.40
C ASN A 46 -14.39 -5.49 3.03
N LYS A 47 -15.12 -4.39 2.83
CA LYS A 47 -14.77 -3.11 3.43
C LYS A 47 -15.22 -3.05 4.90
N ILE A 48 -14.47 -3.72 5.80
CA ILE A 48 -14.60 -3.44 7.23
C ILE A 48 -14.22 -1.96 7.44
N ASN A 49 -15.21 -1.18 7.88
CA ASN A 49 -15.03 0.21 8.30
C ASN A 49 -14.47 0.22 9.73
N PHE A 50 -13.15 0.16 9.87
CA PHE A 50 -12.52 0.35 11.19
C PHE A 50 -12.61 1.83 11.58
N THR A 51 -13.26 2.12 12.72
CA THR A 51 -13.54 3.49 13.15
C THR A 51 -12.62 3.97 14.27
N LYS A 52 -12.76 5.24 14.67
CA LYS A 52 -12.03 5.78 15.83
C LYS A 52 -12.44 5.06 17.11
N GLU A 53 -13.71 4.73 17.26
CA GLU A 53 -14.25 3.99 18.40
C GLU A 53 -13.65 2.58 18.48
N ASP A 54 -13.46 1.92 17.34
CA ASP A 54 -12.80 0.61 17.31
C ASP A 54 -11.31 0.72 17.71
N ALA A 55 -10.61 1.75 17.25
CA ALA A 55 -9.24 2.01 17.71
C ALA A 55 -9.15 2.25 19.22
N GLN A 56 -10.14 2.94 19.80
CA GLN A 56 -10.24 3.12 21.25
C GLN A 56 -10.48 1.79 21.97
N LYS A 57 -11.32 0.89 21.44
CA LYS A 57 -11.51 -0.46 22.00
C LYS A 57 -10.22 -1.27 21.98
N VAL A 58 -9.49 -1.27 20.86
CA VAL A 58 -8.20 -1.97 20.71
C VAL A 58 -7.20 -1.51 21.78
N LEU A 59 -7.13 -0.20 22.02
CA LEU A 59 -6.17 0.40 22.93
C LEU A 59 -6.73 0.65 24.35
N ASN A 60 -7.91 0.12 24.65
CA ASN A 60 -8.54 0.27 25.97
C ASN A 60 -7.72 -0.44 27.05
N LEU A 61 -7.26 0.30 28.06
CA LEU A 61 -6.47 -0.25 29.16
C LEU A 61 -7.32 -1.07 30.16
N GLU A 62 -8.65 -0.96 30.11
CA GLU A 62 -9.56 -1.79 30.90
C GLU A 62 -9.87 -3.14 30.25
N ASP A 63 -9.52 -3.33 28.98
CA ASP A 63 -9.52 -4.64 28.30
C ASP A 63 -8.28 -5.44 28.76
N LYS A 64 -8.31 -5.93 30.01
CA LYS A 64 -7.15 -6.52 30.69
C LYS A 64 -6.64 -7.80 30.01
N ASP A 65 -7.54 -8.64 29.49
CA ASP A 65 -7.20 -9.88 28.79
C ASP A 65 -6.91 -9.65 27.29
N GLY A 66 -7.17 -8.44 26.78
CA GLY A 66 -6.85 -8.06 25.41
C GLY A 66 -7.85 -8.61 24.39
N LYS A 67 -9.06 -8.95 24.81
CA LYS A 67 -10.07 -9.59 23.95
C LYS A 67 -10.32 -8.79 22.68
N GLU A 68 -10.54 -7.50 22.77
CA GLU A 68 -10.79 -6.65 21.59
C GLU A 68 -9.51 -6.46 20.78
N LEU A 69 -8.37 -6.27 21.45
CA LEU A 69 -7.07 -6.13 20.81
C LEU A 69 -6.77 -7.32 19.90
N PHE A 70 -6.86 -8.55 20.42
CA PHE A 70 -6.51 -9.75 19.67
C PHE A 70 -7.55 -10.08 18.61
N ARG A 71 -8.85 -9.82 18.86
CA ARG A 71 -9.90 -9.98 17.85
C ARG A 71 -9.64 -9.09 16.63
N PHE A 72 -9.41 -7.79 16.82
CA PHE A 72 -9.13 -6.88 15.72
C PHE A 72 -7.78 -7.18 15.05
N ALA A 73 -6.78 -7.63 15.79
CA ALA A 73 -5.49 -8.02 15.22
C ALA A 73 -5.62 -9.23 14.30
N GLU A 74 -6.44 -10.21 14.68
CA GLU A 74 -6.75 -11.38 13.88
C GLU A 74 -7.51 -11.01 12.60
N GLU A 75 -8.56 -10.19 12.73
CA GLU A 75 -9.34 -9.68 11.60
C GLU A 75 -8.46 -8.96 10.59
N LEU A 76 -7.60 -8.03 11.06
CA LEU A 76 -6.69 -7.30 10.20
C LEU A 76 -5.65 -8.22 9.55
N GLY A 77 -5.03 -9.11 10.34
CA GLY A 77 -4.04 -10.06 9.84
C GLY A 77 -4.58 -10.97 8.74
N LYS A 78 -5.82 -11.45 8.92
CA LYS A 78 -6.52 -12.25 7.91
C LYS A 78 -6.90 -11.43 6.67
N LYS A 79 -7.33 -10.19 6.86
CA LYS A 79 -7.76 -9.29 5.77
C LYS A 79 -6.61 -8.95 4.81
N ILE A 80 -5.44 -8.63 5.35
CA ILE A 80 -4.32 -8.12 4.54
C ILE A 80 -3.41 -9.22 3.98
N LYS A 81 -3.69 -10.50 4.28
CA LYS A 81 -2.78 -11.62 4.00
C LYS A 81 -2.42 -11.85 2.53
N GLU A 82 -3.35 -11.55 1.62
CA GLU A 82 -3.16 -11.74 0.17
C GLU A 82 -2.53 -10.50 -0.50
N ASP A 83 -2.61 -9.35 0.18
CA ASP A 83 -2.35 -8.05 -0.41
C ASP A 83 -1.08 -7.40 0.11
N VAL A 84 -0.64 -7.78 1.31
CA VAL A 84 0.49 -7.18 2.01
C VAL A 84 1.50 -8.26 2.32
N SER A 85 2.76 -8.05 1.91
CA SER A 85 3.80 -9.02 2.26
C SER A 85 4.23 -8.88 3.71
N VAL A 86 4.69 -9.97 4.31
CA VAL A 86 5.23 -9.91 5.68
C VAL A 86 6.43 -8.97 5.79
N SER A 87 7.23 -8.85 4.73
CA SER A 87 8.35 -7.90 4.70
C SER A 87 7.88 -6.44 4.79
N GLN A 88 6.77 -6.08 4.15
CA GLN A 88 6.18 -4.74 4.24
C GLN A 88 5.68 -4.45 5.65
N ILE A 89 4.95 -5.40 6.25
CA ILE A 89 4.45 -5.27 7.63
C ILE A 89 5.62 -5.14 8.62
N ARG A 90 6.61 -6.05 8.53
CA ARG A 90 7.79 -6.04 9.39
C ARG A 90 8.61 -4.76 9.27
N LYS A 91 8.73 -4.19 8.09
CA LYS A 91 9.44 -2.92 7.90
C LYS A 91 8.79 -1.80 8.72
N ILE A 92 7.46 -1.67 8.68
CA ILE A 92 6.72 -0.66 9.45
C ILE A 92 6.83 -0.95 10.95
N TYR A 93 6.59 -2.20 11.35
CA TYR A 93 6.67 -2.62 12.76
C TYR A 93 8.07 -2.42 13.34
N SER A 94 9.14 -2.64 12.56
CA SER A 94 10.51 -2.44 13.04
C SER A 94 10.78 -1.00 13.45
N GLU A 95 10.20 -0.02 12.76
CA GLU A 95 10.31 1.39 13.15
C GLU A 95 9.50 1.71 14.41
N ILE A 96 8.28 1.16 14.51
CA ILE A 96 7.42 1.34 15.69
C ILE A 96 8.01 0.67 16.93
N LYS A 97 8.61 -0.51 16.77
CA LYS A 97 9.23 -1.28 17.85
C LYS A 97 10.35 -0.49 18.54
N LYS A 98 11.14 0.27 17.77
CA LYS A 98 12.23 1.13 18.25
C LYS A 98 11.76 2.37 19.04
N LEU A 99 10.46 2.69 19.02
CA LEU A 99 9.95 3.85 19.75
C LEU A 99 10.01 3.57 21.25
N GLU A 100 10.85 4.30 21.97
CA GLU A 100 10.81 4.32 23.43
C GLU A 100 9.93 5.45 23.89
N TYR A 101 9.06 5.18 24.87
CA TYR A 101 8.25 6.22 25.48
C TYR A 101 9.14 7.17 26.27
N ASP A 102 8.86 8.47 26.14
CA ASP A 102 9.51 9.52 26.92
C ASP A 102 8.49 10.61 27.26
N ASP A 103 8.62 11.20 28.45
CA ASP A 103 7.70 12.25 28.92
C ASP A 103 7.91 13.59 28.21
N LYS A 104 9.04 13.77 27.50
CA LYS A 104 9.32 14.99 26.72
C LYS A 104 8.54 15.02 25.40
N GLY A 105 8.01 13.88 24.96
CA GLY A 105 7.20 13.72 23.76
C GLY A 105 8.01 13.48 22.47
N ASP A 106 9.30 13.15 22.55
CA ASP A 106 10.13 12.86 21.38
C ASP A 106 9.58 11.66 20.59
N TYR A 107 9.05 10.65 21.28
CA TYR A 107 8.38 9.51 20.67
C TYR A 107 7.16 9.93 19.85
N LYS A 108 6.42 10.98 20.25
CA LYS A 108 5.25 11.46 19.52
C LYS A 108 5.66 12.06 18.18
N TYR A 109 6.76 12.81 18.13
CA TYR A 109 7.32 13.32 16.88
C TYR A 109 7.69 12.17 15.94
N LYS A 110 8.45 11.19 16.43
CA LYS A 110 8.85 10.00 15.65
C LYS A 110 7.63 9.21 15.17
N LEU A 111 6.62 9.04 16.02
CA LEU A 111 5.38 8.34 15.67
C LEU A 111 4.58 9.07 14.58
N ARG A 112 4.52 10.42 14.61
CA ARG A 112 3.93 11.23 13.53
C ARG A 112 4.71 11.08 12.22
N LEU A 113 6.05 11.02 12.29
CA LEU A 113 6.89 10.78 11.11
C LEU A 113 6.59 9.40 10.51
N ILE A 114 6.48 8.35 11.33
CA ILE A 114 6.08 7.01 10.90
C ILE A 114 4.70 7.04 10.24
N LYS A 115 3.73 7.76 10.82
CA LYS A 115 2.39 7.94 10.23
C LYS A 115 2.48 8.51 8.81
N ALA A 116 3.27 9.56 8.60
CA ALA A 116 3.49 10.15 7.28
C ALA A 116 4.15 9.18 6.29
N GLN A 117 5.13 8.40 6.73
CA GLN A 117 5.80 7.37 5.92
C GLN A 117 4.85 6.25 5.50
N ILE A 118 3.94 5.82 6.38
CA ILE A 118 2.88 4.87 6.05
C ILE A 118 1.98 5.45 4.96
N GLY A 119 1.58 6.72 5.08
CA GLY A 119 0.79 7.43 4.07
C GLY A 119 1.42 7.43 2.69
N TYR A 120 2.70 7.78 2.60
CA TYR A 120 3.45 7.75 1.36
C TYR A 120 3.55 6.33 0.77
N THR A 121 3.79 5.34 1.62
CA THR A 121 3.91 3.94 1.18
C THR A 121 2.56 3.41 0.64
N ALA A 122 1.46 3.72 1.32
CA ALA A 122 0.11 3.35 0.87
C ALA A 122 -0.34 4.11 -0.39
N GLY A 123 0.15 5.34 -0.60
CA GLY A 123 -0.05 6.07 -1.86
C GLY A 123 0.63 5.40 -3.06
N ARG A 124 1.75 4.69 -2.84
CA ARG A 124 2.46 3.92 -3.86
C ARG A 124 1.90 2.51 -4.06
N PHE A 125 1.37 1.89 -3.02
CA PHE A 125 0.81 0.54 -3.05
C PHE A 125 -0.62 0.57 -2.52
N THR A 126 -1.59 0.63 -3.43
CA THR A 126 -3.03 0.71 -3.10
C THR A 126 -3.52 -0.42 -2.20
N LYS A 127 -2.89 -1.60 -2.30
CA LYS A 127 -3.10 -2.78 -1.46
C LYS A 127 -2.84 -2.55 0.04
N LEU A 128 -2.07 -1.53 0.41
CA LEU A 128 -1.81 -1.17 1.82
C LEU A 128 -2.89 -0.28 2.44
N ARG A 129 -3.96 0.05 1.70
CA ARG A 129 -4.96 1.01 2.15
C ARG A 129 -5.63 0.59 3.45
N ASP A 130 -6.05 -0.67 3.58
CA ASP A 130 -6.70 -1.17 4.80
C ASP A 130 -5.74 -1.11 6.00
N LEU A 131 -4.50 -1.57 5.83
CA LEU A 131 -3.47 -1.46 6.87
C LEU A 131 -3.25 0.01 7.27
N LYS A 132 -3.21 0.93 6.32
CA LYS A 132 -3.07 2.37 6.58
C LYS A 132 -4.22 2.90 7.44
N GLU A 133 -5.46 2.59 7.08
CA GLU A 133 -6.65 3.10 7.78
C GLU A 133 -6.65 2.66 9.26
N TYR A 134 -6.34 1.40 9.54
CA TYR A 134 -6.18 0.90 10.91
C TYR A 134 -5.06 1.62 11.67
N LEU A 135 -3.85 1.63 11.08
CA LEU A 135 -2.69 2.21 11.75
C LEU A 135 -2.86 3.71 12.00
N TYR A 136 -3.53 4.44 11.12
CA TYR A 136 -3.75 5.87 11.30
C TYR A 136 -4.58 6.16 12.55
N LEU A 137 -5.71 5.46 12.70
CA LEU A 137 -6.63 5.64 13.83
C LEU A 137 -5.97 5.19 15.14
N LEU A 138 -5.27 4.05 15.13
CA LEU A 138 -4.52 3.57 16.29
C LEU A 138 -3.41 4.55 16.69
N ILE A 139 -2.64 5.07 15.73
CA ILE A 139 -1.60 6.06 16.01
C ILE A 139 -2.20 7.33 16.64
N ASP A 140 -3.35 7.80 16.17
CA ASP A 140 -3.98 8.99 16.76
C ASP A 140 -4.36 8.78 18.22
N VAL A 141 -4.90 7.61 18.56
CA VAL A 141 -5.18 7.24 19.96
C VAL A 141 -3.89 7.15 20.78
N VAL A 142 -2.81 6.56 20.25
CA VAL A 142 -1.51 6.50 20.96
C VAL A 142 -0.93 7.90 21.21
N LEU A 143 -1.07 8.82 20.25
CA LEU A 143 -0.57 10.20 20.39
C LEU A 143 -1.29 10.99 21.50
N GLU A 144 -2.54 10.66 21.76
CA GLU A 144 -3.36 11.21 22.86
C GLU A 144 -3.15 10.46 24.19
N GLY A 145 -2.58 9.25 24.14
CA GLY A 145 -2.39 8.37 25.29
C GLY A 145 -1.04 8.49 26.01
N ASN A 146 -0.74 7.45 26.79
CA ASN A 146 0.44 7.31 27.63
C ASN A 146 1.31 6.11 27.22
N LYS A 147 2.30 5.76 28.05
CA LYS A 147 3.22 4.65 27.84
C LYS A 147 2.51 3.32 27.59
N GLU A 148 1.43 3.06 28.31
CA GLU A 148 0.65 1.84 28.22
C GLU A 148 -0.06 1.74 26.87
N HIS A 149 -0.53 2.86 26.31
CA HIS A 149 -1.12 2.89 24.96
C HIS A 149 -0.07 2.56 23.89
N LEU A 150 1.14 3.11 24.00
CA LEU A 150 2.23 2.77 23.07
C LEU A 150 2.60 1.28 23.18
N LYS A 151 2.71 0.74 24.39
CA LYS A 151 2.96 -0.69 24.60
C LYS A 151 1.86 -1.54 23.97
N ARG A 152 0.59 -1.23 24.26
CA ARG A 152 -0.56 -1.96 23.74
C ARG A 152 -0.67 -1.90 22.22
N PHE A 153 -0.28 -0.78 21.62
CA PHE A 153 -0.17 -0.66 20.16
C PHE A 153 0.93 -1.55 19.56
N LYS A 154 2.10 -1.64 20.22
CA LYS A 154 3.15 -2.59 19.80
C LYS A 154 2.65 -4.04 19.89
N ASP A 155 1.98 -4.39 20.99
CA ASP A 155 1.41 -5.73 21.22
C ASP A 155 0.37 -6.07 20.14
N PHE A 156 -0.53 -5.14 19.80
CA PHE A 156 -1.47 -5.28 18.69
C PHE A 156 -0.76 -5.56 17.36
N PHE A 157 0.26 -4.78 17.02
CA PHE A 157 0.92 -4.91 15.73
C PHE A 157 1.72 -6.22 15.62
N GLU A 158 2.29 -6.69 16.74
CA GLU A 158 2.93 -8.00 16.81
C GLU A 158 1.91 -9.14 16.60
N ALA A 159 0.73 -9.04 17.21
CA ALA A 159 -0.37 -9.98 16.98
C ALA A 159 -0.84 -9.99 15.51
N VAL A 160 -0.94 -8.83 14.86
CA VAL A 160 -1.27 -8.75 13.42
C VAL A 160 -0.26 -9.53 12.58
N ILE A 161 1.04 -9.40 12.86
CA ILE A 161 2.09 -10.15 12.15
C ILE A 161 1.93 -11.65 12.37
N ALA A 162 1.65 -12.06 13.61
CA ALA A 162 1.45 -13.46 13.98
C ALA A 162 0.25 -14.07 13.23
N TYR A 163 -0.92 -13.41 13.29
CA TYR A 163 -2.12 -13.88 12.59
C TYR A 163 -1.96 -13.86 11.07
N HIS A 164 -1.36 -12.82 10.53
CA HIS A 164 -1.04 -12.76 9.09
C HIS A 164 -0.23 -13.98 8.64
N ARG A 165 0.80 -14.36 9.40
CA ARG A 165 1.59 -15.57 9.14
C ARG A 165 0.76 -16.83 9.34
N ALA A 166 -0.02 -16.93 10.40
CA ALA A 166 -0.89 -18.09 10.69
C ALA A 166 -1.89 -18.36 9.55
N TYR A 167 -2.40 -17.31 8.91
CA TYR A 167 -3.34 -17.40 7.79
C TYR A 167 -2.69 -17.58 6.41
N GLY A 168 -1.36 -17.74 6.35
CA GLY A 168 -0.63 -18.07 5.12
C GLY A 168 -0.07 -16.87 4.35
N GLY A 169 -0.06 -15.66 4.94
CA GLY A 169 0.48 -14.48 4.30
C GLY A 169 2.00 -14.58 4.06
N LYS A 170 2.43 -14.20 2.86
CA LYS A 170 3.81 -14.41 2.36
C LYS A 170 4.75 -13.26 2.68
#